data_AF-A0A931V9U0-F1
#
_entry.id   AF-A0A931V9U0-F1
#
_cell.length_a   1.000
_cell.length_b   1.000
_cell.length_c   1.000
_cell.angle_alpha   90.00
_cell.angle_beta   90.00
_cell.angle_gamma   90.00
#
_symmetry.space_group_name_H-M   'P 1'
#
loop_
_entity.id
_entity.type
_entity.pdbx_description
1 polymer ?
#
loop_
_entity_poly.entity_id
_entity_poly.type
_entity_poly.pdbx_seq_one_letter_code
_entity_poly.pdbx_strand_id
1 'polypeptide(L)'
;EGLQVELSISLHAPDDKLRARLMPVNRKYPLGDLLAAARAYAEQTGRLITFEYTLIQDVNDSPAQAEALARILSPIHARVNLIPLSAVTEFKGQASPAPVVSAFLKALERAGINATLRRSRGAGVDAACGQLRGKHVER
;
A
#
# COMPACT_ATOMS: atom_id res chain seq x y z
N GLU A 1 2.28 24.48 -11.44
CA GLU A 1 3.05 24.19 -10.21
C GLU A 1 4.19 23.23 -10.55
N GLY A 2 5.43 23.57 -10.15
CA GLY A 2 6.65 22.81 -10.43
C GLY A 2 7.25 22.16 -9.17
N LEU A 3 6.38 21.72 -8.26
CA LEU A 3 6.80 21.19 -6.97
C LEU A 3 7.45 19.81 -7.15
N GLN A 4 8.69 19.70 -6.69
CA GLN A 4 9.43 18.44 -6.77
C GLN A 4 9.12 17.52 -5.58
N VAL A 5 7.87 17.09 -5.44
CA VAL A 5 7.45 16.17 -4.36
C VAL A 5 7.53 14.70 -4.77
N GLU A 6 7.78 13.82 -3.80
CA GLU A 6 7.60 12.37 -3.97
C GLU A 6 6.12 12.01 -3.75
N LEU A 7 5.55 11.26 -4.68
CA LEU A 7 4.16 10.81 -4.60
C LEU A 7 4.10 9.39 -4.01
N SER A 8 3.37 9.25 -2.90
CA SER A 8 3.03 7.94 -2.33
C SER A 8 1.51 7.75 -2.30
N ILE A 9 1.04 6.56 -2.69
CA ILE A 9 -0.37 6.21 -2.85
C ILE A 9 -0.70 4.97 -2.00
N SER A 10 -1.63 5.10 -1.06
CA SER A 10 -2.20 3.95 -0.33
C SER A 10 -3.09 3.12 -1.26
N LEU A 11 -2.67 1.89 -1.54
CA LEU A 11 -3.34 0.99 -2.49
C LEU A 11 -4.07 -0.16 -1.80
N HIS A 12 -3.32 -0.95 -1.02
CA HIS A 12 -3.79 -2.02 -0.12
C HIS A 12 -4.57 -3.20 -0.74
N ALA A 13 -4.96 -3.14 -2.01
CA ALA A 13 -5.55 -4.26 -2.74
C ALA A 13 -5.45 -4.06 -4.27
N PRO A 14 -5.29 -5.14 -5.05
CA PRO A 14 -5.21 -5.07 -6.51
C PRO A 14 -6.56 -5.30 -7.24
N ASP A 15 -7.68 -5.33 -6.51
CA ASP A 15 -9.03 -5.42 -7.08
C ASP A 15 -10.00 -4.47 -6.35
N ASP A 16 -10.99 -3.94 -7.08
CA ASP A 16 -11.95 -2.97 -6.54
C ASP A 16 -12.80 -3.52 -5.39
N LYS A 17 -13.13 -4.81 -5.39
CA LYS A 17 -14.01 -5.41 -4.38
C LYS A 17 -13.31 -5.42 -3.02
N LEU A 18 -12.08 -5.89 -2.98
CA LEU A 18 -11.26 -5.88 -1.77
C LEU A 18 -10.87 -4.46 -1.39
N ARG A 19 -10.48 -3.64 -2.37
CA ARG A 19 -10.09 -2.25 -2.12
C ARG A 19 -11.22 -1.42 -1.52
N ALA A 20 -12.46 -1.56 -2.01
CA ALA A 20 -13.62 -0.88 -1.43
C ALA A 20 -13.98 -1.36 -0.02
N ARG A 21 -13.57 -2.58 0.37
CA ARG A 21 -13.71 -3.10 1.73
C ARG A 21 -12.68 -2.50 2.68
N LEU A 22 -11.43 -2.36 2.23
CA LEU A 22 -10.33 -1.82 3.03
C LEU A 22 -10.27 -0.29 3.04
N MET A 23 -10.66 0.34 1.94
CA MET A 23 -10.54 1.77 1.67
C MET A 23 -11.84 2.30 1.05
N PRO A 24 -12.80 2.82 1.85
CA PRO A 24 -14.10 3.30 1.34
C PRO A 24 -14.00 4.36 0.24
N VAL A 25 -12.89 5.11 0.18
CA VAL A 25 -12.59 6.08 -0.89
C VAL A 25 -12.61 5.45 -2.29
N ASN A 26 -12.34 4.14 -2.42
CA ASN A 26 -12.40 3.42 -3.69
C ASN A 26 -13.79 3.44 -4.33
N ARG A 27 -14.86 3.62 -3.55
CA ARG A 27 -16.23 3.75 -4.08
C ARG A 27 -16.41 5.05 -4.87
N LYS A 28 -15.64 6.09 -4.54
CA LYS A 28 -15.65 7.38 -5.23
C LYS A 28 -14.57 7.45 -6.32
N TYR A 29 -13.41 6.84 -6.07
CA TYR A 29 -12.28 6.78 -7.00
C TYR A 29 -11.83 5.33 -7.20
N PRO A 30 -12.45 4.60 -8.15
CA PRO A 30 -12.14 3.19 -8.42
C PRO A 30 -10.67 2.95 -8.78
N LEU A 31 -10.26 1.70 -8.71
CA LEU A 31 -8.88 1.28 -8.95
C LEU A 31 -8.39 1.64 -10.36
N GLY A 32 -9.22 1.43 -11.38
CA GLY A 32 -8.87 1.78 -12.76
C GLY A 32 -8.50 3.26 -12.92
N ASP A 33 -9.33 4.15 -12.38
CA ASP A 33 -9.12 5.60 -12.46
C ASP A 33 -7.86 6.03 -11.68
N LEU A 34 -7.62 5.42 -10.51
CA LEU A 34 -6.40 5.66 -9.75
C LEU A 34 -5.16 5.29 -10.56
N LEU A 35 -5.13 4.08 -11.13
CA LEU A 35 -3.97 3.59 -11.86
C LEU A 35 -3.73 4.39 -13.13
N ALA A 36 -4.79 4.81 -13.83
CA ALA A 36 -4.69 5.69 -14.98
C ALA A 36 -4.08 7.05 -14.61
N ALA A 37 -4.54 7.66 -13.52
CA ALA A 37 -4.00 8.93 -13.03
C ALA A 37 -2.55 8.80 -12.57
N ALA A 38 -2.22 7.73 -11.85
CA ALA A 38 -0.84 7.44 -11.41
C ALA A 38 0.09 7.24 -12.62
N ARG A 39 -0.35 6.47 -13.62
CA ARG A 39 0.43 6.27 -14.84
C ARG A 39 0.68 7.57 -15.58
N ALA A 40 -0.36 8.38 -15.79
CA ALA A 40 -0.23 9.69 -16.45
C ALA A 40 0.75 10.61 -15.69
N TYR A 41 0.69 10.64 -14.35
CA TYR A 41 1.64 11.39 -13.53
C TYR A 41 3.08 10.91 -13.71
N ALA A 42 3.30 9.59 -13.67
CA ALA A 42 4.63 9.01 -13.85
C ALA A 42 5.20 9.30 -15.25
N GLU A 43 4.37 9.18 -16.30
CA GLU A 43 4.76 9.49 -17.69
C GLU A 43 5.08 10.97 -17.88
N GLN A 44 4.28 11.87 -17.30
CA GLN A 44 4.48 13.32 -17.43
C GLN A 44 5.70 13.83 -16.65
N THR A 45 5.98 13.24 -15.48
CA THR A 45 7.03 13.75 -14.58
C THR A 45 8.32 12.95 -14.61
N GLY A 46 8.29 11.72 -15.16
CA GLY A 46 9.39 10.75 -15.08
C GLY A 46 9.65 10.22 -13.66
N ARG A 47 8.84 10.58 -12.67
CA ARG A 47 9.06 10.28 -11.25
C ARG A 47 8.59 8.88 -10.90
N LEU A 48 9.33 8.23 -10.00
CA LEU A 48 8.96 6.96 -9.40
C LEU A 48 7.83 7.17 -8.39
N ILE A 49 6.70 6.49 -8.59
CA ILE A 49 5.59 6.48 -7.63
C ILE A 49 5.81 5.38 -6.60
N THR A 50 5.49 5.66 -5.34
CA THR A 50 5.48 4.65 -4.28
C THR A 50 4.05 4.21 -4.00
N PHE A 51 3.77 2.92 -4.07
CA PHE A 51 2.49 2.35 -3.62
C PHE A 51 2.65 1.72 -2.24
N GLU A 52 1.85 2.16 -1.29
CA GLU A 52 1.82 1.61 0.07
C GLU A 52 0.84 0.45 0.14
N TYR A 53 1.30 -0.69 0.65
CA TYR A 53 0.53 -1.93 0.74
C TYR A 53 0.66 -2.56 2.13
N THR A 54 -0.35 -2.35 2.97
CA THR A 54 -0.42 -2.98 4.29
C THR A 54 -0.79 -4.44 4.13
N LEU A 55 0.04 -5.36 4.63
CA LEU A 55 -0.22 -6.80 4.60
C LEU A 55 -1.06 -7.20 5.82
N ILE A 56 -2.25 -7.71 5.54
CA ILE A 56 -3.24 -8.16 6.50
C ILE A 56 -3.45 -9.65 6.29
N GLN A 57 -3.25 -10.40 7.37
CA GLN A 57 -3.33 -11.86 7.36
C GLN A 57 -4.66 -12.35 6.80
N ASP A 58 -4.59 -13.28 5.84
CA ASP A 58 -5.73 -13.97 5.22
C ASP A 58 -6.72 -13.04 4.50
N VAL A 59 -6.32 -11.79 4.24
CA VAL A 59 -7.16 -10.75 3.63
C VAL A 59 -6.61 -10.30 2.30
N ASN A 60 -5.33 -9.95 2.23
CA ASN A 60 -4.71 -9.37 1.04
C ASN A 60 -3.25 -9.82 0.83
N ASP A 61 -2.82 -10.89 1.49
CA ASP A 61 -1.43 -11.36 1.56
C ASP A 61 -1.20 -12.71 0.87
N SER A 62 -2.16 -13.17 0.06
CA SER A 62 -2.03 -14.42 -0.68
C SER A 62 -1.09 -14.28 -1.90
N PRO A 63 -0.50 -15.38 -2.39
CA PRO A 63 0.32 -15.36 -3.61
C PRO A 63 -0.42 -14.79 -4.83
N ALA A 64 -1.70 -15.12 -5.00
CA ALA A 64 -2.52 -14.59 -6.07
C ALA A 64 -2.69 -13.06 -5.99
N GLN A 65 -2.72 -12.49 -4.77
CA GLN A 65 -2.74 -11.05 -4.58
C GLN A 65 -1.41 -10.40 -4.99
N ALA A 66 -0.27 -11.04 -4.70
CA ALA A 66 1.04 -10.54 -5.16
C ALA A 66 1.14 -10.54 -6.69
N GLU A 67 0.68 -11.61 -7.35
CA GLU A 67 0.65 -11.70 -8.81
C GLU A 67 -0.28 -10.67 -9.44
N ALA A 68 -1.49 -10.51 -8.89
CA ALA A 68 -2.44 -9.50 -9.35
C ALA A 68 -1.89 -8.09 -9.16
N LEU A 69 -1.25 -7.81 -8.03
CA LEU A 69 -0.60 -6.54 -7.73
C LEU A 69 0.53 -6.25 -8.74
N ALA A 70 1.40 -7.23 -9.00
CA ALA A 70 2.46 -7.07 -9.97
C ALA A 70 1.93 -6.76 -11.38
N ARG A 71 0.86 -7.47 -11.80
CA ARG A 71 0.23 -7.26 -13.10
C ARG A 71 -0.34 -5.85 -13.27
N ILE A 72 -0.98 -5.28 -12.26
CA ILE A 72 -1.57 -3.93 -12.37
C ILE A 72 -0.53 -2.81 -12.25
N LEU A 73 0.62 -3.08 -11.62
CA LEU A 73 1.67 -2.09 -11.40
C LEU A 73 2.79 -2.14 -12.45
N SER A 74 2.97 -3.25 -13.16
CA SER A 74 4.02 -3.39 -14.20
C SER A 74 4.02 -2.30 -15.29
N PRO A 75 2.89 -1.69 -15.69
CA PRO A 75 2.90 -0.61 -16.68
C PRO A 75 3.27 0.77 -16.10
N ILE A 76 3.48 0.88 -14.79
CA ILE A 76 3.70 2.15 -14.09
C ILE A 76 5.14 2.17 -13.58
N HIS A 77 5.84 3.30 -13.75
CA HIS A 77 7.15 3.50 -13.12
C HIS A 77 6.96 3.66 -11.60
N ALA A 78 6.92 2.53 -10.90
CA ALA A 78 6.54 2.47 -9.50
C ALA A 78 7.35 1.47 -8.68
N ARG A 79 7.32 1.67 -7.36
CA ARG A 79 7.77 0.72 -6.34
C ARG A 79 6.65 0.44 -5.35
N VAL A 80 6.76 -0.67 -4.62
CA VAL A 80 5.84 -1.07 -3.57
C VAL A 80 6.52 -1.03 -2.21
N ASN A 81 5.89 -0.39 -1.24
CA ASN A 81 6.25 -0.46 0.16
C ASN A 81 5.27 -1.38 0.89
N LEU A 82 5.73 -2.56 1.27
CA LEU A 82 5.00 -3.48 2.13
C LEU A 82 5.09 -2.98 3.57
N ILE A 83 3.93 -2.80 4.20
CA ILE A 83 3.82 -2.32 5.58
C ILE A 83 3.21 -3.45 6.44
N PRO A 84 3.88 -3.89 7.52
CA PRO A 84 3.24 -4.74 8.51
C PRO A 84 2.05 -4.02 9.16
N LEU A 85 0.90 -4.69 9.28
CA LEU A 85 -0.24 -4.12 10.01
C LEU A 85 0.17 -3.78 11.45
N SER A 86 -0.07 -2.53 11.86
CA SER A 86 0.11 -2.13 13.25
C SER A 86 -1.14 -2.51 14.06
N ALA A 87 -0.95 -2.90 15.32
CA ALA A 87 -2.06 -3.17 16.22
C ALA A 87 -2.81 -1.85 16.49
N VAL A 88 -3.95 -1.64 15.83
CA VAL A 88 -4.85 -0.51 16.08
C VAL A 88 -6.21 -1.04 16.50
N THR A 89 -6.82 -0.38 17.48
CA THR A 89 -8.05 -0.85 18.12
C THR A 89 -9.25 -0.86 17.16
N GLU A 90 -9.23 0.00 16.13
CA GLU A 90 -10.35 0.19 15.20
C GLU A 90 -10.38 -0.82 14.04
N PHE A 91 -9.27 -1.51 13.74
CA PHE A 91 -9.20 -2.46 12.63
C PHE A 91 -9.06 -3.91 13.14
N LYS A 92 -10.10 -4.72 12.91
CA LYS A 92 -10.10 -6.16 13.23
C LYS A 92 -9.32 -6.93 12.18
N GLY A 93 -7.99 -6.89 12.25
CA GLY A 93 -7.10 -7.67 11.41
C GLY A 93 -5.81 -8.02 12.14
N GLN A 94 -5.06 -8.99 11.61
CA GLN A 94 -3.77 -9.39 12.14
C GLN A 94 -2.66 -9.11 11.12
N ALA A 95 -1.46 -8.83 11.62
CA ALA A 95 -0.29 -8.70 10.76
C ALA A 95 0.03 -10.05 10.13
N SER A 96 0.28 -10.06 8.82
CA SER A 96 0.72 -11.28 8.13
C SER A 96 1.99 -11.86 8.78
N PRO A 97 2.08 -13.19 8.95
CA PRO A 97 3.28 -13.84 9.49
C PRO A 97 4.52 -13.55 8.65
N ALA A 98 5.69 -13.47 9.30
CA ALA A 98 6.96 -13.15 8.61
C ALA A 98 7.26 -14.05 7.38
N PRO A 99 6.99 -15.37 7.39
CA PRO A 99 7.15 -16.20 6.20
C PRO A 99 6.25 -15.79 5.03
N VAL A 100 5.00 -15.39 5.31
CA VAL A 100 4.04 -14.92 4.30
C VAL A 100 4.49 -13.60 3.71
N VAL A 101 4.89 -12.64 4.56
CA VAL A 101 5.46 -11.36 4.13
C VAL A 101 6.68 -11.56 3.22
N SER A 102 7.59 -12.46 3.61
CA SER A 102 8.78 -12.77 2.81
C SER A 102 8.43 -13.42 1.46
N ALA A 103 7.44 -14.31 1.43
CA ALA A 103 6.96 -14.93 0.20
C ALA A 103 6.31 -13.90 -0.74
N PHE A 104 5.49 -13.00 -0.20
CA PHE A 104 4.85 -11.92 -0.94
C PHE A 104 5.89 -10.96 -1.54
N LEU A 105 6.88 -10.54 -0.75
CA LEU A 105 7.99 -9.71 -1.20
C LEU A 105 8.74 -10.37 -2.38
N LYS A 106 9.14 -11.64 -2.21
CA LYS A 106 9.84 -12.40 -3.26
C LYS A 106 9.00 -12.58 -4.51
N ALA A 107 7.69 -12.74 -4.40
CA ALA A 107 6.79 -12.85 -5.54
C ALA A 107 6.78 -11.56 -6.38
N LEU A 108 6.71 -10.40 -5.72
CA LEU A 108 6.82 -9.10 -6.40
C LEU A 108 8.18 -8.90 -7.06
N GLU A 109 9.27 -9.19 -6.35
CA GLU A 109 10.63 -9.07 -6.88
C GLU A 109 10.84 -9.95 -8.12
N ARG A 110 10.37 -11.21 -8.08
CA ARG A 110 10.42 -12.13 -9.23
C ARG A 110 9.61 -11.65 -10.42
N ALA A 111 8.53 -10.91 -10.18
CA ALA A 111 7.72 -10.29 -11.22
C ALA A 111 8.31 -8.96 -11.73
N GLY A 112 9.50 -8.57 -11.28
CA GLY A 112 10.18 -7.34 -11.71
C GLY A 112 9.68 -6.07 -11.00
N ILE A 113 8.87 -6.20 -9.95
CA ILE A 113 8.39 -5.05 -9.17
C ILE A 113 9.40 -4.75 -8.07
N ASN A 114 9.90 -3.52 -8.03
CA ASN A 114 10.71 -3.04 -6.92
C ASN A 114 9.85 -2.98 -5.66
N ALA A 115 10.09 -3.86 -4.70
CA ALA A 115 9.33 -3.94 -3.46
C ALA A 115 10.27 -3.85 -2.25
N THR A 116 9.84 -3.16 -1.20
CA THR A 116 10.57 -3.09 0.07
C THR A 116 9.64 -3.39 1.24
N LEU A 117 10.17 -4.01 2.29
CA LEU A 117 9.45 -4.17 3.56
C LEU A 117 9.83 -3.04 4.51
N ARG A 118 8.85 -2.22 4.89
CA ARG A 118 9.05 -1.17 5.90
C ARG A 118 9.32 -1.84 7.25
N ARG A 119 10.56 -1.78 7.71
CA ARG A 119 10.92 -2.19 9.08
C ARG A 119 10.36 -1.15 10.05
N SER A 120 9.56 -1.58 11.02
CA SER A 120 9.13 -0.73 12.13
C SER A 120 10.36 -0.30 12.92
N ARG A 121 10.81 0.94 12.73
CA ARG A 121 11.73 1.57 13.68
C ARG A 121 10.94 1.81 14.97
N GLY A 122 11.25 1.08 16.03
CA GLY A 122 10.78 1.38 17.38
C GLY A 122 9.53 0.63 17.83
N ALA A 123 9.59 -0.70 17.94
CA ALA A 123 8.63 -1.48 18.73
C ALA A 123 8.60 -1.14 20.25
N GLY A 124 9.19 -0.01 20.66
CA GLY A 124 9.28 0.45 22.04
C GLY A 124 8.68 1.84 22.30
N VAL A 125 8.15 2.55 21.30
CA VAL A 125 7.50 3.85 21.52
C VAL A 125 6.37 4.05 20.50
N ASP A 126 5.18 4.40 20.99
CA ASP A 126 3.94 4.71 20.25
C ASP A 126 4.12 5.78 19.15
N ALA A 127 4.76 5.42 18.05
CA ALA A 127 4.95 6.25 16.87
C ALA A 127 4.73 5.46 15.56
N ALA A 128 3.89 4.42 15.61
CA ALA A 128 3.46 3.71 14.41
C ALA A 128 2.54 4.61 13.55
N CYS A 129 2.74 4.58 12.24
CA CYS A 129 1.92 5.29 11.26
C CYS A 129 0.45 4.84 11.39
N GLY A 130 -0.44 5.76 11.78
CA GLY A 130 -1.84 5.49 12.14
C GLY A 130 -2.21 5.94 13.56
N GLN A 131 -1.23 6.28 14.41
CA GLN A 131 -1.47 6.68 15.80
C GLN A 131 -1.61 8.19 16.04
N LEU A 132 -1.45 9.04 15.01
CA LEU A 132 -1.60 10.49 15.13
C LEU A 132 -3.09 10.87 15.17
N ARG A 133 -3.70 10.70 16.35
CA ARG A 133 -5.01 11.30 16.67
C ARG A 133 -4.81 12.77 17.03
N GLY A 134 -5.31 13.67 16.17
CA GLY A 134 -5.67 15.01 16.60
C GLY A 134 -6.82 14.89 17.60
N LYS A 135 -6.55 15.14 18.89
CA LYS A 135 -7.62 15.38 19.86
C LYS A 135 -8.38 16.60 19.37
N HIS A 136 -9.58 16.39 18.83
CA HIS A 136 -10.50 17.47 18.57
C HIS A 136 -10.86 18.04 19.94
N VAL A 137 -10.28 19.21 20.27
CA VAL A 137 -10.73 20.01 21.41
C VAL A 137 -12.06 20.59 20.94
N GLU A 138 -13.17 19.96 21.36
CA GLU A 138 -14.48 20.58 21.27
C GLU A 138 -14.43 21.91 22.03
N ARG A 139 -14.84 22.99 21.36
CA ARG A 139 -15.07 24.29 21.98
C ARG A 139 -16.39 24.28 22.72
#